data_AF-A0A257SHD6-F1
#
_entry.id   AF-A0A257SHD6-F1
#
_cell.length_a   1.000
_cell.length_b   1.000
_cell.length_c   1.000
_cell.angle_alpha   90.00
_cell.angle_beta   90.00
_cell.angle_gamma   90.00
#
_symmetry.space_group_name_H-M   'P 1'
#
loop_
_entity.id
_entity.type
_entity.pdbx_description
1 polymer ?
#
loop_
_entity_poly.entity_id
_entity_poly.type
_entity_poly.pdbx_seq_one_letter_code
_entity_poly.pdbx_strand_id
1 'polypeptide(L)' 'KASLQYQPHPKGKEQCSACANFIAPHCCKVVAGSVVPEGYCMAFILKSA' A
#
# COMPACT_ATOMS: atom_id res chain seq x y z
N LYS A 1 7.59 4.94 -6.87
CA LYS A 1 6.87 5.51 -5.71
C LYS A 1 6.14 6.81 -6.04
N ALA A 2 6.81 7.81 -6.63
CA ALA A 2 6.19 9.09 -6.98
C ALA A 2 4.98 8.94 -7.94
N SER A 3 5.09 8.07 -8.95
CA SER A 3 4.01 7.78 -9.91
C SER A 3 2.73 7.21 -9.29
N LEU A 4 2.83 6.57 -8.11
CA LEU A 4 1.70 5.99 -7.40
C LEU A 4 1.24 6.87 -6.22
N GLN A 5 1.80 8.06 -6.07
CA GLN A 5 1.51 8.97 -4.96
C GLN A 5 1.60 8.25 -3.61
N TYR A 6 2.66 7.44 -3.43
CA TYR A 6 2.84 6.69 -2.20
C TYR A 6 3.07 7.64 -1.02
N GLN A 7 2.35 7.40 0.07
CA GLN A 7 2.49 8.07 1.36
C GLN A 7 2.70 7.02 2.46
N PRO A 8 3.51 7.31 3.50
CA PRO A 8 3.80 6.37 4.58
C PRO A 8 2.71 6.32 5.67
N HIS A 9 1.57 6.96 5.46
CA HIS A 9 0.43 7.01 6.37
C HIS A 9 -0.87 6.66 5.61
N PRO A 10 -1.94 6.23 6.29
CA PRO A 10 -3.13 5.75 5.61
C PRO A 10 -3.90 6.89 4.95
N LYS A 11 -4.82 6.54 4.05
CA LYS A 11 -5.83 7.47 3.52
C LYS A 11 -7.21 7.04 4.02
N GLY A 12 -7.65 7.66 5.11
CA GLY A 12 -8.87 7.23 5.80
C GLY A 12 -8.71 5.80 6.33
N LYS A 13 -9.51 4.86 5.81
CA LYS A 13 -9.43 3.42 6.14
C LYS A 13 -8.54 2.62 5.17
N GLU A 14 -8.03 3.26 4.12
CA GLU A 14 -7.23 2.62 3.08
C GLU A 14 -5.76 2.60 3.51
N GLN A 15 -5.20 1.39 3.68
CA GLN A 15 -3.82 1.19 4.09
C GLN A 15 -3.22 -0.08 3.48
N CYS A 16 -1.89 -0.14 3.36
CA CYS A 16 -1.17 -1.22 2.72
C CYS A 16 -1.54 -2.59 3.31
N SER A 17 -1.63 -2.74 4.63
CA SER A 17 -2.01 -4.02 5.26
C SER A 17 -3.37 -4.56 4.80
N ALA A 18 -4.31 -3.68 4.45
CA ALA A 18 -5.63 -4.01 3.90
C ALA A 18 -5.65 -4.13 2.36
N CYS A 19 -4.53 -3.86 1.68
CA CYS A 19 -4.44 -3.79 0.22
C CYS A 19 -4.03 -5.14 -0.42
N ALA A 20 -4.70 -5.57 -1.49
CA ALA A 20 -4.43 -6.83 -2.22
C ALA A 20 -3.05 -6.86 -2.91
N ASN A 21 -2.42 -5.70 -3.08
CA ASN A 21 -1.07 -5.56 -3.63
C ASN A 21 0.03 -5.68 -2.59
N PHE A 22 -0.29 -5.60 -1.29
CA PHE A 22 0.70 -5.62 -0.21
C PHE A 22 1.16 -7.04 0.09
N ILE A 23 2.49 -7.18 0.20
CA ILE A 23 3.19 -8.40 0.56
C ILE A 23 3.89 -8.11 1.89
N ALA A 24 3.41 -8.72 2.97
CA ALA A 24 3.99 -8.53 4.29
C ALA A 24 5.47 -8.95 4.32
N PRO A 25 6.32 -8.33 5.16
CA PRO A 25 5.99 -7.22 6.06
C PRO A 25 6.14 -5.82 5.42
N HIS A 26 6.91 -5.69 4.33
CA HIS A 26 7.31 -4.37 3.81
C HIS A 26 7.38 -4.28 2.28
N CYS A 27 6.69 -5.15 1.55
CA CYS A 27 6.76 -5.20 0.09
C CYS A 27 5.39 -4.93 -0.58
N CYS A 28 5.41 -4.57 -1.86
CA CYS A 28 4.20 -4.34 -2.65
C CYS A 28 4.45 -4.75 -4.11
N LYS A 29 3.45 -5.35 -4.76
CA LYS A 29 3.53 -5.79 -6.16
C LYS A 29 3.80 -4.65 -7.15
N VAL A 30 3.33 -3.44 -6.84
CA VAL A 30 3.34 -2.30 -7.77
C VAL A 30 4.17 -1.12 -7.30
N VAL A 31 4.50 -1.05 -5.99
CA VAL A 31 5.35 0.00 -5.44
C VAL A 31 6.77 -0.54 -5.30
N ALA A 32 7.70 -0.04 -6.12
CA ALA A 32 9.11 -0.34 -5.96
C ALA A 32 9.68 0.16 -4.62
N GLY A 33 10.51 -0.67 -3.98
CA GLY A 33 11.12 -0.41 -2.67
C GLY A 33 10.19 -0.69 -1.49
N SER A 34 10.71 -0.54 -0.27
CA SER A 34 9.97 -0.88 0.96
C SER A 34 8.74 0.01 1.17
N VAL A 35 7.66 -0.59 1.67
CA VAL A 35 6.42 0.07 2.11
C VAL A 35 6.13 -0.25 3.57
N VAL A 36 5.40 0.60 4.27
CA VAL A 36 4.95 0.33 5.65
C VAL A 36 3.49 -0.17 5.63
N PRO A 37 3.06 -1.03 6.56
CA PRO A 37 1.69 -1.55 6.63
C PRO A 37 0.60 -0.46 6.70
N GLU A 38 0.93 0.69 7.27
CA GLU A 38 0.06 1.87 7.40
C GLU A 38 0.12 2.78 6.17
N GLY A 39 0.98 2.48 5.18
CA GLY A 39 1.15 3.30 3.99
C GLY A 39 -0.06 3.27 3.07
N TYR A 40 -0.08 4.14 2.07
CA TYR A 40 -1.11 4.19 1.05
C TYR A 40 -0.52 4.60 -0.30
N CYS A 41 -1.14 4.19 -1.41
CA CYS A 41 -0.86 4.70 -2.75
C CYS A 41 -2.12 4.64 -3.60
N MET A 42 -2.16 5.36 -4.73
CA MET A 42 -3.35 5.44 -5.59
C MET A 42 -3.78 4.11 -6.25
N ALA A 43 -2.91 3.08 -6.22
CA ALA A 43 -3.22 1.73 -6.70
C ALA A 43 -3.78 0.82 -5.57
N PHE A 44 -4.39 1.41 -4.54
CA PHE A 44 -5.04 0.67 -3.46
C PHE A 44 -6.22 -0.15 -3.99
N ILE A 45 -6.28 -1.41 -3.58
CA ILE A 45 -7.40 -2.32 -3.83
C ILE A 45 -7.62 -3.10 -2.55
N LEU A 46 -8.83 -3.07 -2.00
CA LEU A 46 -9.15 -3.81 -0.78
C LEU A 46 -8.93 -5.32 -1.00
N LYS A 47 -8.29 -6.01 -0.05
CA LYS A 47 -8.24 -7.47 -0.03
C LYS A 47 -9.67 -8.00 0.06
N SER A 48 -10.05 -8.86 -0.89
CA SER A 48 -11.22 -9.72 -0.69
C SER A 48 -10.97 -10.61 0.53
N ALA A 49 -12.02 -10.79 1.34
CA ALA A 49 -12.02 -11.72 2.47
C ALA A 49 -11.75 -13.15 2.00
#